data_AF-A0A521KL55-F1
#
_entry.id   AF-A0A521KL55-F1
#
_cell.length_a   1.000
_cell.length_b   1.000
_cell.length_c   1.000
_cell.angle_alpha   90.00
_cell.angle_beta   90.00
_cell.angle_gamma   90.00
#
_symmetry.space_group_name_H-M   'P 1'
#
loop_
_entity.id
_entity.type
_entity.pdbx_description
1 polymer ?
#
loop_
_entity_poly.entity_id
_entity_poly.type
_entity_poly.pdbx_seq_one_letter_code
_entity_poly.pdbx_strand_id
1 'polypeptide(L)'
;VVTPHLAASTNEAQDRAAVDVAEQVLDILDGKAPRFPVNVPTVGAESMAIIAPYIEAARVAGRVAMQLAQGRLEKVRLEYRGEVGNHDVTPLKAAAVVGLLDEATDEKVSAVNAITVATQRGLRIEEEKGAAQEPYASLVTVAVHTDAGVERVSATHTAGGTAIVAINDYSVDVRGDSQVLVAIENIDKPGSIGRVGTLMGQRGLNISSMSVSPSPSKHGHALMLLGVDRSLSNDELAQVRGLDGIEKARQIRL
;
A
#
# COMPACT_ATOMS: atom_id res chain seq x y z
N VAL A 1 -21.84 44.07 30.88
CA VAL A 1 -21.00 43.13 31.66
C VAL A 1 -20.26 42.26 30.67
N VAL A 2 -18.93 42.14 30.78
CA VAL A 2 -18.09 41.28 29.93
C VAL A 2 -17.39 40.26 30.81
N THR A 3 -17.34 39.01 30.37
CA THR A 3 -16.72 37.90 31.11
C THR A 3 -15.72 37.15 30.21
N PRO A 4 -14.51 36.82 30.69
CA PRO A 4 -13.48 36.19 29.87
C PRO A 4 -13.71 34.68 29.76
N HIS A 5 -14.43 34.25 28.72
CA HIS A 5 -14.58 32.83 28.30
C HIS A 5 -14.97 31.83 29.44
N LEU A 6 -15.72 32.29 30.44
CA LEU A 6 -16.09 31.50 31.62
C LEU A 6 -17.18 30.44 31.37
N ALA A 7 -17.80 30.43 30.19
CA ALA A 7 -18.97 29.59 29.90
C ALA A 7 -18.69 28.07 29.99
N ALA A 8 -17.43 27.65 29.83
CA ALA A 8 -17.00 26.25 29.94
C ALA A 8 -16.06 25.98 31.14
N SER A 9 -15.87 26.97 32.02
CA SER A 9 -15.01 26.87 33.21
C SER A 9 -15.76 26.41 34.46
N THR A 10 -16.78 25.56 34.30
CA THR A 10 -17.42 24.90 35.44
C THR A 10 -16.86 23.48 35.59
N ASN A 11 -16.83 22.97 36.83
CA ASN A 11 -16.37 21.62 37.09
C ASN A 11 -17.22 20.59 36.33
N GLU A 12 -18.53 20.81 36.26
CA GLU A 12 -19.46 19.89 35.55
C GLU A 12 -19.19 19.83 34.04
N ALA A 13 -18.76 20.95 33.44
CA ALA A 13 -18.41 20.99 32.02
C ALA A 13 -17.08 20.26 31.75
N GLN A 14 -16.10 20.41 32.64
CA GLN A 14 -14.81 19.71 32.54
C GLN A 14 -14.98 18.20 32.75
N ASP A 15 -15.80 17.79 33.72
CA ASP A 15 -16.07 16.37 33.99
C ASP A 15 -16.76 15.68 32.81
N ARG A 16 -17.77 16.33 32.21
CA ARG A 16 -18.41 15.80 30.99
C ARG A 16 -17.44 15.70 29.82
N ALA A 17 -16.63 16.73 29.59
CA ALA A 17 -15.62 16.70 28.54
C ALA A 17 -14.61 15.56 28.74
N ALA A 18 -14.20 15.30 29.99
CA ALA A 18 -13.30 14.20 30.30
C ALA A 18 -13.93 12.83 30.03
N VAL A 19 -15.19 12.63 30.41
CA VAL A 19 -15.94 11.40 30.11
C VAL A 19 -16.11 11.20 28.61
N ASP A 20 -16.52 12.24 27.87
CA ASP A 20 -16.70 12.18 26.42
C ASP A 20 -15.40 11.82 25.69
N VAL A 21 -14.25 12.32 26.16
CA VAL A 21 -12.93 11.97 25.60
C VAL A 21 -12.55 10.53 25.96
N ALA A 22 -12.78 10.10 27.20
CA ALA A 22 -12.47 8.74 27.64
C ALA A 22 -13.28 7.68 26.86
N GLU A 23 -14.57 7.92 26.66
CA GLU A 23 -15.43 7.04 25.84
C GLU A 23 -14.96 6.98 24.39
N GLN A 24 -14.56 8.12 23.80
CA GLN A 24 -14.02 8.14 22.44
C GLN A 24 -12.69 7.39 22.32
N VAL A 25 -11.81 7.49 23.32
CA VAL A 25 -10.55 6.73 23.33
C VAL A 25 -10.84 5.22 23.43
N LEU A 26 -11.79 4.81 24.29
CA LEU A 26 -12.20 3.41 24.41
C LEU A 26 -12.80 2.90 23.10
N ASP A 27 -13.71 3.65 22.47
CA ASP A 27 -14.30 3.29 21.19
C ASP A 27 -13.21 3.08 20.10
N ILE A 28 -12.18 3.94 20.06
CA ILE A 28 -11.05 3.80 19.13
C ILE A 28 -10.22 2.56 19.44
N LEU A 29 -9.93 2.29 20.71
CA LEU A 29 -9.18 1.10 21.13
C LEU A 29 -9.94 -0.21 20.84
N ASP A 30 -11.28 -0.16 20.86
CA ASP A 30 -12.17 -1.25 20.44
C ASP A 30 -12.36 -1.34 18.91
N GLY A 31 -11.65 -0.50 18.14
CA GLY A 31 -11.67 -0.51 16.67
C GLY A 31 -12.85 0.20 16.02
N LYS A 32 -13.63 1.00 16.77
CA LYS A 32 -14.72 1.83 16.23
C LYS A 32 -14.18 3.15 15.66
N ALA A 33 -14.96 3.76 14.77
CA ALA A 33 -14.60 5.05 14.16
C ALA A 33 -14.70 6.22 15.17
N PRO A 34 -13.80 7.22 15.08
CA PRO A 34 -13.84 8.41 15.95
C PRO A 34 -15.10 9.23 15.70
N ARG A 35 -15.78 9.68 16.78
CA ARG A 35 -17.02 10.47 16.68
C ARG A 35 -16.80 11.93 16.31
N PHE A 36 -15.74 12.55 16.84
CA PHE A 36 -15.37 13.95 16.54
C PHE A 36 -13.91 14.05 16.09
N PRO A 37 -13.57 13.48 14.91
CA PRO A 37 -12.21 13.59 14.41
C PRO A 37 -11.91 15.05 14.08
N VAL A 38 -11.01 15.64 14.86
CA VAL A 38 -10.57 17.02 14.61
C VAL A 38 -9.64 17.10 13.39
N ASN A 39 -9.01 15.97 13.05
CA ASN A 39 -7.86 15.91 12.13
C ASN A 39 -7.97 14.83 11.03
N VAL A 40 -9.08 14.09 10.95
CA VAL A 40 -9.27 13.03 9.93
C VAL A 40 -10.39 13.48 8.99
N PRO A 41 -10.30 13.21 7.66
CA PRO A 41 -11.38 13.53 6.73
C PRO A 41 -12.72 13.01 7.26
N THR A 42 -13.69 13.90 7.43
CA THR A 42 -15.05 13.54 7.88
C THR A 42 -15.80 12.88 6.73
N VAL A 43 -15.53 11.59 6.52
CA VAL A 43 -16.33 10.74 5.65
C VAL A 43 -17.55 10.26 6.44
N GLY A 44 -18.74 10.29 5.82
CA GLY A 44 -19.96 9.77 6.45
C GLY A 44 -19.83 8.29 6.83
N ALA A 45 -20.43 7.88 7.96
CA ALA A 45 -20.27 6.53 8.53
C ALA A 45 -20.57 5.39 7.53
N GLU A 46 -21.60 5.55 6.69
CA GLU A 46 -21.95 4.57 5.66
C GLU A 46 -20.83 4.41 4.61
N SER A 47 -20.28 5.53 4.14
CA SER A 47 -19.16 5.51 3.19
C SER A 47 -17.90 4.94 3.85
N MET A 48 -17.67 5.28 5.11
CA MET A 48 -16.51 4.78 5.86
C MET A 48 -16.57 3.25 6.03
N ALA A 49 -17.75 2.69 6.31
CA ALA A 49 -17.92 1.24 6.46
C ALA A 49 -17.53 0.47 5.18
N ILE A 50 -17.73 1.05 4.00
CA ILE A 50 -17.41 0.44 2.70
C ILE A 50 -15.94 0.63 2.34
N ILE A 51 -15.36 1.80 2.59
CA ILE A 51 -13.96 2.10 2.21
C ILE A 51 -12.93 1.59 3.23
N ALA A 52 -13.29 1.48 4.52
CA ALA A 52 -12.35 1.14 5.60
C ALA A 52 -11.55 -0.15 5.33
N PRO A 53 -12.15 -1.25 4.83
CA PRO A 53 -11.39 -2.47 4.54
C PRO A 53 -10.29 -2.29 3.48
N TYR A 54 -10.41 -1.28 2.60
CA TYR A 54 -9.49 -1.02 1.49
C TYR A 54 -8.42 0.02 1.80
N ILE A 55 -8.46 0.67 2.98
CA ILE A 55 -7.45 1.65 3.40
C ILE A 55 -6.05 1.02 3.40
N GLU A 56 -5.94 -0.17 3.97
CA GLU A 56 -4.67 -0.89 4.03
C GLU A 56 -4.22 -1.37 2.64
N ALA A 57 -5.16 -1.76 1.77
CA ALA A 57 -4.86 -2.10 0.38
C ALA A 57 -4.27 -0.91 -0.38
N ALA A 58 -4.83 0.29 -0.20
CA ALA A 58 -4.31 1.52 -0.80
C ALA A 58 -2.89 1.83 -0.30
N ARG A 59 -2.66 1.71 1.02
CA ARG A 59 -1.35 1.93 1.66
C ARG A 59 -0.29 0.98 1.12
N VAL A 60 -0.58 -0.33 1.09
CA VAL A 60 0.34 -1.36 0.59
C VAL A 60 0.61 -1.17 -0.90
N ALA A 61 -0.42 -0.91 -1.72
CA ALA A 61 -0.23 -0.66 -3.15
C ALA A 61 0.70 0.53 -3.40
N GLY A 62 0.54 1.63 -2.65
CA GLY A 62 1.43 2.79 -2.73
C GLY A 62 2.87 2.47 -2.34
N ARG A 63 3.06 1.77 -1.21
CA ARG A 63 4.38 1.35 -0.72
C ARG A 63 5.12 0.48 -1.74
N VAL A 64 4.44 -0.55 -2.26
CA VAL A 64 5.02 -1.50 -3.20
C VAL A 64 5.33 -0.83 -4.53
N ALA A 65 4.41 -0.01 -5.06
CA ALA A 65 4.63 0.69 -6.33
C ALA A 65 5.83 1.64 -6.26
N MET A 66 6.01 2.36 -5.13
CA MET A 66 7.17 3.24 -4.96
C MET A 66 8.50 2.49 -4.86
N GLN A 67 8.54 1.37 -4.13
CA GLN A 67 9.76 0.55 -4.00
C GLN A 67 10.15 -0.15 -5.31
N LEU A 68 9.17 -0.42 -6.17
CA LEU A 68 9.43 -0.89 -7.52
C LEU A 68 9.90 0.26 -8.43
N ALA A 69 9.39 1.47 -8.26
CA ALA A 69 9.73 2.60 -9.14
C ALA A 69 11.24 2.91 -9.15
N GLN A 70 11.73 3.33 -10.31
CA GLN A 70 13.11 3.76 -10.51
C GLN A 70 13.15 5.09 -11.22
N GLY A 71 14.23 5.84 -11.05
CA GLY A 71 14.35 7.15 -11.68
C GLY A 71 13.57 8.23 -10.94
N ARG A 72 13.33 9.34 -11.65
CA ARG A 72 12.73 10.54 -11.09
C ARG A 72 11.21 10.47 -11.17
N LEU A 73 10.55 10.65 -10.03
CA LEU A 73 9.10 10.69 -9.91
C LEU A 73 8.50 11.88 -10.67
N GLU A 74 7.51 11.60 -11.52
CA GLU A 74 6.80 12.62 -12.30
C GLU A 74 5.36 12.82 -11.82
N LYS A 75 4.63 11.71 -11.65
CA LYS A 75 3.26 11.72 -11.16
C LYS A 75 2.86 10.36 -10.58
N VAL A 76 1.79 10.37 -9.79
CA VAL A 76 1.11 9.18 -9.29
C VAL A 76 -0.32 9.20 -9.80
N ARG A 77 -0.82 8.04 -10.24
CA ARG A 77 -2.23 7.83 -10.55
C ARG A 77 -2.83 6.84 -9.57
N LEU A 78 -3.96 7.21 -8.99
CA LEU A 78 -4.79 6.36 -8.14
C LEU A 78 -6.04 5.98 -8.91
N GLU A 79 -6.31 4.69 -9.05
CA GLU A 79 -7.51 4.18 -9.70
C GLU A 79 -8.36 3.43 -8.68
N TYR A 80 -9.63 3.79 -8.60
CA TYR A 80 -10.62 3.16 -7.74
C TYR A 80 -11.68 2.48 -8.63
N ARG A 81 -11.66 1.15 -8.66
CA ARG A 81 -12.61 0.35 -9.44
C ARG A 81 -13.64 -0.26 -8.51
N GLY A 82 -14.89 -0.30 -8.96
CA GLY A 82 -15.98 -0.96 -8.25
C GLY A 82 -16.62 -0.09 -7.17
N GLU A 83 -17.19 -0.74 -6.15
CA GLU A 83 -18.04 -0.09 -5.14
C GLU A 83 -17.33 1.07 -4.42
N VAL A 84 -16.06 0.92 -4.04
CA VAL A 84 -15.27 1.98 -3.40
C VAL A 84 -15.21 3.28 -4.20
N GLY A 85 -15.29 3.21 -5.53
CA GLY A 85 -15.30 4.39 -6.41
C GLY A 85 -16.54 5.26 -6.24
N ASN A 86 -17.64 4.71 -5.74
CA ASN A 86 -18.90 5.42 -5.53
C ASN A 86 -18.93 6.25 -4.24
N HIS A 87 -17.91 6.10 -3.37
CA HIS A 87 -17.82 6.77 -2.09
C HIS A 87 -16.76 7.89 -2.09
N ASP A 88 -16.68 8.61 -0.97
CA ASP A 88 -15.57 9.53 -0.70
C ASP A 88 -14.28 8.74 -0.50
N VAL A 89 -13.38 8.85 -1.48
CA VAL A 89 -12.09 8.14 -1.53
C VAL A 89 -10.96 8.89 -0.83
N THR A 90 -11.25 10.02 -0.17
CA THR A 90 -10.23 10.83 0.52
C THR A 90 -9.37 10.00 1.50
N PRO A 91 -9.92 9.07 2.31
CA PRO A 91 -9.10 8.20 3.15
C PRO A 91 -8.20 7.23 2.37
N LEU A 92 -8.69 6.69 1.24
CA LEU A 92 -7.90 5.81 0.38
C LEU A 92 -6.74 6.56 -0.27
N LYS A 93 -6.99 7.79 -0.74
CA LYS A 93 -5.96 8.69 -1.26
C LYS A 93 -4.89 8.96 -0.21
N ALA A 94 -5.31 9.36 0.99
CA ALA A 94 -4.38 9.63 2.09
C ALA A 94 -3.53 8.39 2.43
N ALA A 95 -4.15 7.22 2.51
CA ALA A 95 -3.46 5.96 2.78
C ALA A 95 -2.45 5.58 1.69
N ALA A 96 -2.82 5.71 0.42
CA ALA A 96 -1.90 5.47 -0.70
C ALA A 96 -0.69 6.42 -0.64
N VAL A 97 -0.92 7.70 -0.33
CA VAL A 97 0.16 8.69 -0.20
C VAL A 97 1.05 8.43 1.00
N VAL A 98 0.51 7.99 2.14
CA VAL A 98 1.31 7.49 3.26
C VAL A 98 2.23 6.36 2.79
N GLY A 99 1.67 5.36 2.10
CA GLY A 99 2.44 4.24 1.55
C GLY A 99 3.57 4.67 0.60
N LEU A 100 3.26 5.60 -0.31
CA LEU A 100 4.23 6.14 -1.28
C LEU A 100 5.40 6.89 -0.62
N LEU A 101 5.17 7.54 0.53
CA LEU A 101 6.15 8.42 1.16
C LEU A 101 6.89 7.77 2.35
N ASP A 102 6.46 6.60 2.83
CA ASP A 102 6.94 6.00 4.08
C ASP A 102 8.46 5.75 4.10
N GLU A 103 9.07 5.32 3.00
CA GLU A 103 10.52 5.08 2.94
C GLU A 103 11.34 6.31 2.48
N ALA A 104 10.68 7.39 2.03
CA ALA A 104 11.33 8.53 1.40
C ALA A 104 11.45 9.76 2.32
N THR A 105 11.10 9.63 3.61
CA THR A 105 10.96 10.77 4.53
C THR A 105 11.58 10.50 5.90
N ASP A 106 12.29 11.49 6.45
CA ASP A 106 12.65 11.53 7.88
C ASP A 106 11.47 12.03 8.75
N GLU A 107 10.52 12.75 8.13
CA GLU A 107 9.31 13.26 8.77
C GLU A 107 8.20 12.22 8.73
N LYS A 108 7.58 11.92 9.89
CA LYS A 108 6.47 10.95 9.96
C LYS A 108 5.27 11.42 9.13
N VAL A 109 5.01 10.73 8.02
CA VAL A 109 3.82 10.93 7.19
C VAL A 109 2.64 10.15 7.80
N SER A 110 1.49 10.83 7.92
CA SER A 110 0.24 10.33 8.50
C SER A 110 -0.93 10.62 7.55
N ALA A 111 -2.08 9.98 7.78
CA ALA A 111 -3.28 10.25 6.98
C ALA A 111 -3.72 11.73 7.00
N VAL A 112 -3.30 12.50 8.01
CA VAL A 112 -3.63 13.92 8.19
C VAL A 112 -2.77 14.82 7.30
N ASN A 113 -1.45 14.63 7.32
CA ASN A 113 -0.49 15.49 6.64
C ASN A 113 -0.05 14.96 5.26
N ALA A 114 -0.38 13.71 4.90
CA ALA A 114 0.10 13.06 3.68
C ALA A 114 -0.10 13.90 2.41
N ILE A 115 -1.30 14.44 2.20
CA ILE A 115 -1.62 15.22 1.00
C ILE A 115 -0.83 16.54 0.96
N THR A 116 -0.68 17.18 2.13
CA THR A 116 0.10 18.41 2.27
C THR A 116 1.58 18.15 1.98
N VAL A 117 2.16 17.10 2.56
CA VAL A 117 3.56 16.70 2.32
C VAL A 117 3.78 16.35 0.86
N ALA A 118 2.88 15.59 0.23
CA ALA A 118 2.94 15.27 -1.19
C ALA A 118 2.96 16.55 -2.06
N THR A 119 2.07 17.50 -1.77
CA THR A 119 1.97 18.76 -2.52
C THR A 119 3.23 19.63 -2.35
N GLN A 120 3.76 19.72 -1.13
CA GLN A 120 5.01 20.45 -0.84
C GLN A 120 6.22 19.85 -1.60
N ARG A 121 6.19 18.54 -1.87
CA ARG A 121 7.21 17.84 -2.67
C ARG A 121 6.95 17.91 -4.17
N GLY A 122 5.93 18.63 -4.61
CA GLY A 122 5.56 18.74 -6.03
C GLY A 122 4.97 17.44 -6.60
N LEU A 123 4.50 16.52 -5.75
CA LEU A 123 3.91 15.26 -6.22
C LEU A 123 2.54 15.53 -6.86
N ARG A 124 2.46 15.33 -8.17
CA ARG A 124 1.21 15.38 -8.91
C ARG A 124 0.45 14.07 -8.75
N ILE A 125 -0.74 14.14 -8.13
CA ILE A 125 -1.63 12.98 -7.94
C ILE A 125 -2.83 13.13 -8.86
N GLU A 126 -3.03 12.16 -9.73
CA GLU A 126 -4.22 12.00 -10.59
C GLU A 126 -5.12 10.91 -10.03
N GLU A 127 -6.44 11.09 -10.10
CA GLU A 127 -7.41 10.12 -9.59
C GLU A 127 -8.39 9.73 -10.70
N GLU A 128 -8.68 8.44 -10.79
CA GLU A 128 -9.63 7.88 -11.72
C GLU A 128 -10.59 6.93 -11.00
N LYS A 129 -11.87 7.01 -11.33
CA LYS A 129 -12.91 6.11 -10.82
C LYS A 129 -13.50 5.34 -11.99
N GLY A 130 -13.88 4.08 -11.77
CA GLY A 130 -14.58 3.31 -12.80
C GLY A 130 -15.29 2.07 -12.28
N ALA A 131 -15.90 1.34 -13.22
CA ALA A 131 -16.65 0.12 -12.93
C ALA A 131 -15.76 -0.96 -12.27
N ALA A 132 -16.41 -1.92 -11.62
CA ALA A 132 -15.74 -3.08 -11.04
C ALA A 132 -14.96 -3.85 -12.13
N GLN A 133 -13.87 -4.47 -11.71
CA GLN A 133 -13.04 -5.31 -12.56
C GLN A 133 -13.06 -6.72 -11.99
N GLU A 134 -13.73 -7.64 -12.69
CA GLU A 134 -13.79 -9.03 -12.26
C GLU A 134 -12.40 -9.63 -12.05
N PRO A 135 -12.20 -10.46 -11.01
CA PRO A 135 -13.22 -10.97 -10.06
C PRO A 135 -13.46 -10.05 -8.84
N TYR A 136 -12.94 -8.82 -8.84
CA TYR A 136 -12.92 -7.96 -7.65
C TYR A 136 -14.11 -6.98 -7.62
N ALA A 137 -14.89 -7.04 -6.55
CA ALA A 137 -15.97 -6.09 -6.30
C ALA A 137 -15.46 -4.67 -6.09
N SER A 138 -14.27 -4.52 -5.52
CA SER A 138 -13.54 -3.26 -5.41
C SER A 138 -12.04 -3.49 -5.52
N LEU A 139 -11.35 -2.56 -6.18
CA LEU A 139 -9.91 -2.64 -6.42
C LEU A 139 -9.30 -1.24 -6.35
N VAL A 140 -8.21 -1.11 -5.60
CA VAL A 140 -7.41 0.11 -5.55
C VAL A 140 -6.11 -0.15 -6.31
N THR A 141 -5.80 0.70 -7.27
CA THR A 141 -4.56 0.61 -8.04
C THR A 141 -3.76 1.89 -7.88
N VAL A 142 -2.46 1.74 -7.63
CA VAL A 142 -1.50 2.83 -7.58
C VAL A 142 -0.51 2.64 -8.73
N ALA A 143 -0.42 3.62 -9.61
CA ALA A 143 0.57 3.67 -10.69
C ALA A 143 1.54 4.83 -10.46
N VAL A 144 2.82 4.50 -10.33
CA VAL A 144 3.91 5.47 -10.16
C VAL A 144 4.56 5.68 -11.51
N HIS A 145 4.49 6.91 -12.02
CA HIS A 145 5.12 7.31 -13.27
C HIS A 145 6.45 8.01 -12.98
N THR A 146 7.48 7.54 -13.67
CA THR A 146 8.84 8.04 -13.60
C THR A 146 9.39 8.23 -15.01
N ASP A 147 10.53 8.91 -15.11
CA ASP A 147 11.28 9.00 -16.36
C ASP A 147 11.82 7.64 -16.86
N ALA A 148 11.94 6.64 -15.98
CA ALA A 148 12.36 5.29 -16.32
C ALA A 148 11.20 4.34 -16.72
N GLY A 149 9.95 4.73 -16.48
CA GLY A 149 8.78 3.92 -16.78
C GLY A 149 7.65 4.03 -15.76
N VAL A 150 6.73 3.07 -15.80
CA VAL A 150 5.54 3.02 -14.94
C VAL A 150 5.52 1.72 -14.18
N GLU A 151 5.39 1.81 -12.86
CA GLU A 151 5.15 0.65 -11.99
C GLU A 151 3.74 0.75 -11.42
N ARG A 152 2.94 -0.30 -11.63
CA ARG A 152 1.52 -0.34 -11.25
C ARG A 152 1.27 -1.47 -10.28
N VAL A 153 0.62 -1.20 -9.16
CA VAL A 153 0.24 -2.22 -8.17
C VAL A 153 -1.24 -2.12 -7.88
N SER A 154 -1.94 -3.24 -7.98
CA SER A 154 -3.37 -3.33 -7.66
C SER A 154 -3.55 -4.18 -6.41
N ALA A 155 -4.31 -3.67 -5.46
CA ALA A 155 -4.61 -4.34 -4.20
C ALA A 155 -6.11 -4.25 -3.86
N THR A 156 -6.59 -5.24 -3.13
CA THR A 156 -7.98 -5.36 -2.71
C THR A 156 -8.07 -5.88 -1.27
N HIS A 157 -9.28 -5.90 -0.73
CA HIS A 157 -9.60 -6.55 0.52
C HIS A 157 -10.37 -7.84 0.24
N THR A 158 -9.93 -8.94 0.86
CA THR A 158 -10.58 -10.25 0.78
C THR A 158 -10.97 -10.74 2.17
N ALA A 159 -11.67 -11.88 2.27
CA ALA A 159 -11.93 -12.51 3.56
C ALA A 159 -10.64 -12.85 4.35
N GLY A 160 -9.51 -13.02 3.66
CA GLY A 160 -8.19 -13.22 4.27
C GLY A 160 -7.43 -11.93 4.59
N GLY A 161 -8.07 -10.76 4.47
CA GLY A 161 -7.46 -9.45 4.62
C GLY A 161 -6.97 -8.85 3.31
N THR A 162 -6.04 -7.89 3.40
CA THR A 162 -5.46 -7.19 2.26
C THR A 162 -4.65 -8.15 1.37
N ALA A 163 -4.90 -8.08 0.07
CA ALA A 163 -4.16 -8.85 -0.93
C ALA A 163 -3.71 -7.94 -2.08
N ILE A 164 -2.44 -8.05 -2.48
CA ILE A 164 -1.96 -7.52 -3.75
C ILE A 164 -2.28 -8.54 -4.82
N VAL A 165 -3.01 -8.11 -5.84
CA VAL A 165 -3.60 -8.99 -6.85
C VAL A 165 -3.02 -8.79 -8.25
N ALA A 166 -2.33 -7.67 -8.47
CA ALA A 166 -1.55 -7.46 -9.67
C ALA A 166 -0.32 -6.57 -9.41
N ILE A 167 0.77 -6.89 -10.08
CA ILE A 167 1.94 -6.02 -10.22
C ILE A 167 2.20 -5.89 -11.72
N ASN A 168 2.14 -4.69 -12.27
CA ASN A 168 2.11 -4.43 -13.70
C ASN A 168 1.05 -5.30 -14.37
N ASP A 169 1.37 -5.95 -15.48
CA ASP A 169 0.47 -6.87 -16.19
C ASP A 169 0.40 -8.28 -15.56
N TYR A 170 1.19 -8.56 -14.52
CA TYR A 170 1.22 -9.86 -13.86
C TYR A 170 0.10 -9.99 -12.82
N SER A 171 -0.70 -11.06 -12.92
CA SER A 171 -1.67 -11.43 -11.88
C SER A 171 -0.97 -12.20 -10.78
N VAL A 172 -1.12 -11.75 -9.53
CA VAL A 172 -0.41 -12.30 -8.38
C VAL A 172 -1.39 -12.49 -7.22
N ASP A 173 -1.00 -13.25 -6.20
CA ASP A 173 -1.76 -13.35 -4.94
C ASP A 173 -0.75 -13.24 -3.80
N VAL A 174 -0.48 -12.00 -3.40
CA VAL A 174 0.45 -11.71 -2.30
C VAL A 174 -0.34 -11.21 -1.12
N ARG A 175 -0.19 -11.93 -0.02
CA ARG A 175 -0.80 -11.65 1.28
C ARG A 175 0.28 -11.34 2.29
N GLY A 176 -0.10 -10.81 3.45
CA GLY A 176 0.79 -10.39 4.54
C GLY A 176 1.60 -11.52 5.22
N ASP A 177 1.80 -12.65 4.55
CA ASP A 177 2.51 -13.84 5.03
C ASP A 177 4.03 -13.62 5.17
N SER A 178 4.55 -12.57 4.52
CA SER A 178 5.94 -12.12 4.65
C SER A 178 6.03 -10.61 4.72
N GLN A 179 6.93 -10.10 5.56
CA GLN A 179 7.27 -8.68 5.61
C GLN A 179 8.25 -8.28 4.49
N VAL A 180 8.93 -9.26 3.88
CA VAL A 180 9.90 -9.04 2.81
C VAL A 180 9.55 -9.90 1.60
N LEU A 181 9.45 -9.26 0.44
CA LEU A 181 9.25 -9.90 -0.85
C LEU A 181 10.47 -9.67 -1.74
N VAL A 182 10.78 -10.64 -2.59
CA VAL A 182 11.72 -10.50 -3.71
C VAL A 182 10.95 -10.67 -5.00
N ALA A 183 10.83 -9.58 -5.77
CA ALA A 183 10.21 -9.54 -7.08
C ALA A 183 11.27 -9.73 -8.16
N ILE A 184 11.13 -10.76 -8.99
CA ILE A 184 12.12 -11.18 -9.97
C ILE A 184 11.42 -11.29 -11.33
N GLU A 185 11.75 -10.38 -12.25
CA GLU A 185 11.36 -10.50 -13.66
C GLU A 185 12.40 -11.36 -14.37
N ASN A 186 11.94 -12.40 -15.07
CA ASN A 186 12.83 -13.37 -15.70
C ASN A 186 12.29 -13.87 -17.05
N ILE A 187 13.20 -14.39 -17.86
CA ILE A 187 12.90 -15.23 -19.02
C ILE A 187 12.40 -16.58 -18.49
N ASP A 188 11.20 -16.97 -18.89
CA ASP A 188 10.55 -18.21 -18.49
C ASP A 188 11.12 -19.39 -19.28
N LYS A 189 12.10 -20.06 -18.68
CA LYS A 189 12.80 -21.21 -19.24
C LYS A 189 13.06 -22.27 -18.17
N PRO A 190 13.25 -23.54 -18.56
CA PRO A 190 13.53 -24.62 -17.61
C PRO A 190 14.64 -24.28 -16.61
N GLY A 191 14.36 -24.54 -15.34
CA GLY A 191 15.29 -24.35 -14.23
C GLY A 191 15.39 -22.94 -13.65
N SER A 192 14.71 -21.92 -14.18
CA SER A 192 14.76 -20.56 -13.62
C SER A 192 14.34 -20.49 -12.15
N ILE A 193 13.19 -21.08 -11.79
CA ILE A 193 12.71 -21.18 -10.40
C ILE A 193 13.72 -21.95 -9.53
N GLY A 194 14.22 -23.09 -10.03
CA GLY A 194 15.16 -23.95 -9.30
C GLY A 194 16.49 -23.25 -8.99
N ARG A 195 17.03 -22.44 -9.92
CA ARG A 195 18.24 -21.64 -9.70
C ARG A 195 18.05 -20.61 -8.59
N VAL A 196 16.94 -19.87 -8.61
CA VAL A 196 16.64 -18.90 -7.56
C VAL A 196 16.44 -19.59 -6.21
N GLY A 197 15.61 -20.64 -6.15
CA GLY A 197 15.37 -21.38 -4.91
C GLY A 197 16.64 -22.00 -4.32
N THR A 198 17.51 -22.55 -5.16
CA THR A 198 18.81 -23.10 -4.74
C THR A 198 19.71 -22.01 -4.16
N LEU A 199 19.79 -20.83 -4.80
CA LEU A 199 20.55 -19.70 -4.29
C LEU A 199 20.02 -19.24 -2.92
N MET A 200 18.70 -19.10 -2.77
CA MET A 200 18.10 -18.72 -1.47
C MET A 200 18.45 -19.75 -0.39
N GLY A 201 18.33 -21.05 -0.68
CA GLY A 201 18.69 -22.12 0.25
C GLY A 201 20.17 -22.12 0.63
N GLN A 202 21.08 -21.87 -0.33
CA GLN A 202 22.53 -21.73 -0.07
C GLN A 202 22.86 -20.54 0.84
N ARG A 203 22.00 -19.52 0.86
CA ARG A 203 22.11 -18.34 1.75
C ARG A 203 21.33 -18.50 3.05
N GLY A 204 20.76 -19.68 3.30
CA GLY A 204 19.98 -19.97 4.50
C GLY A 204 18.70 -19.14 4.62
N LEU A 205 18.14 -18.71 3.48
CA LEU A 205 16.87 -17.97 3.43
C LEU A 205 15.71 -18.96 3.26
N ASN A 206 14.76 -18.93 4.19
CA ASN A 206 13.51 -19.66 3.99
C ASN A 206 12.56 -18.87 3.07
N ILE A 207 11.81 -19.59 2.24
CA ILE A 207 10.77 -19.00 1.39
C ILE A 207 9.42 -19.34 2.02
N SER A 208 8.73 -18.34 2.57
CA SER A 208 7.41 -18.50 3.21
C SER A 208 6.26 -18.54 2.21
N SER A 209 6.43 -17.86 1.06
CA SER A 209 5.46 -17.85 -0.02
C SER A 209 6.14 -17.71 -1.38
N MET A 210 5.53 -18.26 -2.42
CA MET A 210 6.00 -18.14 -3.80
C MET A 210 4.80 -17.99 -4.72
N SER A 211 4.84 -16.99 -5.58
CA SER A 211 3.89 -16.80 -6.68
C SER A 211 4.68 -16.61 -7.97
N VAL A 212 4.24 -17.29 -9.04
CA VAL A 212 4.86 -17.16 -10.37
C VAL A 212 3.75 -16.85 -11.37
N SER A 213 3.94 -15.77 -12.10
CA SER A 213 2.96 -15.27 -13.05
C SER A 213 3.63 -15.03 -14.41
N PRO A 214 3.26 -15.79 -15.46
CA PRO A 214 3.69 -15.48 -16.81
C PRO A 214 3.17 -14.11 -17.26
N SER A 215 3.95 -13.35 -18.03
CA SER A 215 3.49 -12.07 -18.57
C SER A 215 2.41 -12.30 -19.63
N PRO A 216 1.23 -11.67 -19.50
CA PRO A 216 0.22 -11.69 -20.56
C PRO A 216 0.67 -10.93 -21.81
N SER A 217 1.52 -9.91 -21.66
CA SER A 217 1.94 -9.03 -22.76
C SER A 217 3.28 -9.40 -23.41
N LYS A 218 4.16 -10.12 -22.69
CA LYS A 218 5.50 -10.51 -23.14
C LYS A 218 5.68 -12.02 -23.08
N HIS A 219 5.47 -12.67 -24.23
CA HIS A 219 5.65 -14.12 -24.34
C HIS A 219 7.07 -14.55 -23.92
N GLY A 220 7.17 -15.59 -23.08
CA GLY A 220 8.44 -16.10 -22.59
C GLY A 220 9.04 -15.31 -21.41
N HIS A 221 8.30 -14.39 -20.80
CA HIS A 221 8.69 -13.71 -19.56
C HIS A 221 7.73 -14.05 -18.42
N ALA A 222 8.23 -13.99 -17.19
CA ALA A 222 7.45 -14.20 -15.98
C ALA A 222 7.92 -13.27 -14.85
N LEU A 223 7.04 -13.07 -13.88
CA LEU A 223 7.34 -12.48 -12.58
C LEU A 223 7.29 -13.58 -11.52
N MET A 224 8.42 -13.82 -10.85
CA MET A 224 8.47 -14.61 -9.61
C MET A 224 8.45 -13.66 -8.41
N LEU A 225 7.52 -13.87 -7.48
CA LEU A 225 7.44 -13.18 -6.20
C LEU A 225 7.69 -14.17 -5.08
N LEU A 226 8.71 -13.90 -4.27
CA LEU A 226 9.11 -14.75 -3.16
C LEU A 226 8.96 -14.00 -1.84
N GLY A 227 8.14 -14.51 -0.92
CA GLY A 227 8.17 -14.11 0.48
C GLY A 227 9.35 -14.77 1.19
N VAL A 228 10.22 -13.98 1.80
CA VAL A 228 11.43 -14.45 2.51
C VAL A 228 11.43 -14.00 3.96
N ASP A 229 12.01 -14.81 4.84
CA ASP A 229 12.01 -14.59 6.29
C ASP A 229 12.88 -13.40 6.75
N ARG A 230 13.87 -12.97 5.96
CA ARG A 230 14.67 -11.77 6.20
C ARG A 230 15.01 -11.02 4.91
N SER A 231 15.42 -9.77 5.06
CA SER A 231 16.01 -9.00 3.97
C SER A 231 17.30 -9.65 3.45
N LEU A 232 17.44 -9.65 2.12
CA LEU A 232 18.68 -9.91 1.42
C LEU A 232 19.61 -8.71 1.57
N SER A 233 20.88 -9.00 1.76
CA SER A 233 21.95 -8.02 1.60
C SER A 233 22.09 -7.59 0.14
N ASN A 234 22.79 -6.46 -0.09
CA ASN A 234 23.05 -5.98 -1.44
C ASN A 234 23.83 -7.00 -2.30
N ASP A 235 24.74 -7.76 -1.68
CA ASP A 235 25.49 -8.82 -2.36
C ASP A 235 24.58 -10.01 -2.73
N GLU A 236 23.73 -10.47 -1.81
CA GLU A 236 22.76 -11.54 -2.10
C GLU A 236 21.80 -11.15 -3.22
N LEU A 237 21.28 -9.92 -3.21
CA LEU A 237 20.40 -9.41 -4.27
C LEU A 237 21.15 -9.24 -5.61
N ALA A 238 22.42 -8.84 -5.58
CA ALA A 238 23.26 -8.76 -6.78
C ALA A 238 23.51 -10.16 -7.40
N GLN A 239 23.69 -11.19 -6.57
CA GLN A 239 23.81 -12.56 -7.03
C GLN A 239 22.53 -13.07 -7.69
N VAL A 240 21.35 -12.74 -7.13
CA VAL A 240 20.06 -13.05 -7.78
C VAL A 240 19.99 -12.41 -9.17
N ARG A 241 20.39 -11.14 -9.31
CA ARG A 241 20.44 -10.43 -10.61
C ARG A 241 21.46 -11.04 -11.59
N GLY A 242 22.51 -11.68 -11.08
CA GLY A 242 23.53 -12.35 -11.90
C GLY A 242 23.13 -13.74 -12.40
N LEU A 243 21.99 -14.28 -11.95
CA LEU A 243 21.53 -15.60 -12.40
C LEU A 243 21.07 -15.56 -13.87
N ASP A 244 21.38 -16.64 -14.60
CA ASP A 244 20.98 -16.78 -15.99
C ASP A 244 19.44 -16.72 -16.18
N GLY A 245 19.01 -15.79 -17.02
CA GLY A 245 17.61 -15.52 -17.34
C GLY A 245 16.91 -14.53 -16.42
N ILE A 246 17.59 -13.96 -15.41
CA ILE A 246 17.02 -12.91 -14.57
C ILE A 246 17.27 -11.55 -15.21
N GLU A 247 16.20 -10.79 -15.45
CA GLU A 247 16.27 -9.46 -16.07
C GLU A 247 16.26 -8.36 -15.02
N LYS A 248 15.42 -8.53 -13.99
CA LYS A 248 15.36 -7.61 -12.85
C LYS A 248 15.11 -8.40 -11.57
N ALA A 249 15.71 -7.93 -10.47
CA ALA A 249 15.33 -8.37 -9.14
C ALA A 249 15.29 -7.17 -8.20
N ARG A 250 14.20 -7.04 -7.45
CA ARG A 250 13.96 -5.98 -6.46
C ARG A 250 13.45 -6.61 -5.17
N GLN A 251 13.90 -6.07 -4.05
CA GLN A 251 13.37 -6.42 -2.75
C GLN A 251 12.33 -5.37 -2.36
N ILE A 252 11.24 -5.82 -1.75
CA ILE A 252 10.12 -5.00 -1.33
C ILE A 252 9.83 -5.32 0.14
N ARG A 253 9.56 -4.30 0.94
CA ARG A 253 9.03 -4.43 2.30
C ARG A 253 7.55 -4.04 2.31
N LEU A 254 6.71 -4.86 2.94
CA LEU A 254 5.25 -4.60 3.06
C LEU A 254 4.91 -3.73 4.27
#